data_AF-A0AAY5E9Y0-F1
#
_entry.id   AF-A0AAY5E9Y0-F1
#
_cell.length_a   1.000
_cell.length_b   1.000
_cell.length_c   1.000
_cell.angle_alpha   90.00
_cell.angle_beta   90.00
_cell.angle_gamma   90.00
#
_symmetry.space_group_name_H-M   'P 1'
#
loop_
_entity.id
_entity.type
_entity.pdbx_description
1 polymer ?
#
loop_
_entity_poly.entity_id
_entity_poly.type
_entity_poly.pdbx_seq_one_letter_code
_entity_poly.pdbx_strand_id
1 'polypeptide(L)'
;RQREEEQRKEEEQRALDDMMGGVLELKKEDILRMEVPQPEFMAKPELRWTEEERRSYKEYEKKAKELREEQDKYRKALEAEMKKLQISIKDATLAFDETLNKLFERKVKSEMAIYQEELKISNLAHSLLTEEEVLNREKELNLKLENNEFGEALKKHREDVEAFQETYDNAVAEDKLLDKGFRKEFSDVPGHVDQLYKLYKRRPRVQRIRTQTEGCSLFKEHPLSGQAVAEGLSLMMKAMEELDTPDNKPDGLDMAVWERFCLARRAKVETEHQVKLKALTLAEMQAFLQKRTDEDENLCIYIFFIRLREEKMKFYLDIMVQILIKQGQVEVETGEFIADYSDSLLLHRSVVEDLNSTIKALGEQKIASMTECKDFRKGIIQQEWEHKRMRMKIEDLINKARDIQMLRVTQELQEYLRETNDNTISKQLSTLEKTIMLQEKTHKKNVENCIKLIKQLNRQTILKEEKNAALDLQLTSMQVTVAERRRIYQATGMTSHKNCTNFNEAEAHYQDIVHRKKLVDLAKVQAEEMAILRAEVEHMRMKTFPALSQLKYK
;
A
#
# COMPACT_ATOMS: atom_id res chain seq x y z
N ARG A 1 65.59 73.42 -13.42
CA ARG A 1 64.26 73.36 -12.76
C ARG A 1 63.58 72.02 -13.01
N GLN A 2 62.90 71.75 -14.13
CA GLN A 2 62.26 70.42 -14.34
C GLN A 2 63.23 69.23 -14.28
N ARG A 3 64.42 69.34 -14.89
CA ARG A 3 65.46 68.29 -14.80
C ARG A 3 66.08 68.11 -13.42
N GLU A 4 66.13 69.17 -12.60
CA GLU A 4 66.66 69.10 -11.23
C GLU A 4 65.63 68.50 -10.27
N GLU A 5 64.34 68.73 -10.56
CA GLU A 5 63.22 68.14 -9.82
C GLU A 5 63.04 66.66 -10.15
N GLU A 6 63.28 66.27 -11.42
CA GLU A 6 63.40 64.86 -11.82
C GLU A 6 64.60 64.19 -11.14
N GLN A 7 65.78 64.81 -11.14
CA GLN A 7 66.95 64.25 -10.46
C GLN A 7 66.73 64.10 -8.95
N ARG A 8 66.09 65.07 -8.28
CA ARG A 8 65.74 64.91 -6.85
C ARG A 8 64.75 63.78 -6.61
N LYS A 9 63.72 63.63 -7.45
CA LYS A 9 62.78 62.50 -7.33
C LYS A 9 63.47 61.16 -7.59
N GLU A 10 64.42 61.13 -8.51
CA GLU A 10 65.21 59.95 -8.82
C GLU A 10 66.23 59.62 -7.71
N GLU A 11 66.74 60.62 -7.00
CA GLU A 11 67.57 60.48 -5.80
C GLU A 11 66.73 60.10 -4.58
N GLU A 12 65.53 60.65 -4.42
CA GLU A 12 64.57 60.31 -3.37
C GLU A 12 64.03 58.88 -3.56
N GLN A 13 63.72 58.46 -4.79
CA GLN A 13 63.37 57.08 -5.10
C GLN A 13 64.54 56.13 -4.89
N ARG A 14 65.76 56.50 -5.30
CA ARG A 14 66.95 55.69 -4.99
C ARG A 14 67.22 55.59 -3.49
N ALA A 15 67.06 56.67 -2.74
CA ALA A 15 67.22 56.67 -1.29
C ALA A 15 66.10 55.86 -0.60
N LEU A 16 64.87 55.86 -1.13
CA LEU A 16 63.76 55.06 -0.63
C LEU A 16 63.96 53.57 -0.94
N ASP A 17 64.47 53.23 -2.12
CA ASP A 17 64.84 51.87 -2.50
C ASP A 17 66.01 51.34 -1.65
N ASP A 18 67.05 52.16 -1.43
CA ASP A 18 68.22 51.78 -0.61
C ASP A 18 67.91 51.67 0.89
N MET A 19 67.00 52.49 1.42
CA MET A 19 66.71 52.52 2.87
C MET A 19 65.48 51.68 3.28
N MET A 20 64.50 51.48 2.40
CA MET A 20 63.19 50.87 2.72
C MET A 20 62.70 49.87 1.67
N GLY A 21 63.51 49.51 0.66
CA GLY A 21 63.13 48.54 -0.38
C GLY A 21 61.94 48.99 -1.24
N GLY A 22 61.69 50.29 -1.35
CA GLY A 22 60.71 50.86 -2.28
C GLY A 22 59.26 50.93 -1.80
N VAL A 23 58.95 50.57 -0.54
CA VAL A 23 57.57 50.63 0.00
C VAL A 23 57.53 51.30 1.38
N LEU A 24 56.70 52.35 1.52
CA LEU A 24 56.61 53.18 2.72
C LEU A 24 55.86 52.51 3.91
N GLU A 25 54.98 51.55 3.63
CA GLU A 25 54.26 50.73 4.61
C GLU A 25 54.25 49.26 4.16
N LEU A 26 55.06 48.41 4.82
CA LEU A 26 55.03 46.96 4.59
C LEU A 26 53.70 46.38 5.08
N LYS A 27 52.77 46.07 4.16
CA LYS A 27 51.61 45.26 4.53
C LYS A 27 52.09 43.84 4.79
N LYS A 28 51.50 43.15 5.78
CA LYS A 28 51.91 41.76 6.12
C LYS A 28 51.80 40.79 4.92
N GLU A 29 50.97 41.13 3.93
CA GLU A 29 50.82 40.40 2.67
C GLU A 29 52.04 40.52 1.74
N ASP A 30 52.81 41.62 1.85
CA ASP A 30 54.00 41.88 1.03
C ASP A 30 55.21 41.05 1.48
N ILE A 31 55.20 40.54 2.71
CA ILE A 31 56.22 39.63 3.26
C ILE A 31 56.33 38.35 2.41
N LEU A 32 55.20 37.85 1.89
CA LEU A 32 55.16 36.69 0.99
C LEU A 32 55.67 36.99 -0.42
N ARG A 33 55.77 38.27 -0.81
CA ARG A 33 56.21 38.73 -2.14
C ARG A 33 57.65 39.27 -2.14
N MET A 34 58.22 39.54 -0.98
CA MET A 34 59.61 39.91 -0.84
C MET A 34 60.52 38.76 -1.29
N GLU A 35 61.49 39.08 -2.14
CA GLU A 35 62.57 38.19 -2.54
C GLU A 35 63.90 38.90 -2.22
N VAL A 36 64.85 38.18 -1.59
CA VAL A 36 66.20 38.72 -1.41
C VAL A 36 66.92 38.63 -2.77
N PRO A 37 67.40 39.74 -3.36
CA PRO A 37 68.07 39.70 -4.66
C PRO A 37 69.33 38.84 -4.62
N GLN A 38 69.50 37.97 -5.62
CA GLN A 38 70.71 37.13 -5.70
C GLN A 38 71.95 37.99 -5.97
N PRO A 39 73.04 37.82 -5.21
CA PRO A 39 74.29 38.53 -5.47
C PRO A 39 74.89 38.13 -6.83
N GLU A 40 75.32 39.11 -7.63
CA GLU A 40 75.77 38.91 -9.01
C GLU A 40 76.95 37.92 -9.18
N PHE A 41 77.78 37.75 -8.15
CA PHE A 41 78.92 36.84 -8.16
C PHE A 41 78.53 35.35 -8.05
N MET A 42 77.27 35.04 -7.69
CA MET A 42 76.76 33.64 -7.70
C MET A 42 76.69 33.02 -9.10
N ALA A 43 76.75 33.83 -10.17
CA ALA A 43 76.83 33.34 -11.55
C ALA A 43 78.22 32.74 -11.89
N LYS A 44 79.26 32.99 -11.06
CA LYS A 44 80.62 32.49 -11.23
C LYS A 44 80.88 31.26 -10.35
N PRO A 45 81.67 30.26 -10.79
CA PRO A 45 81.95 29.05 -10.01
C PRO A 45 82.58 29.32 -8.64
N GLU A 46 82.14 28.59 -7.60
CA GLU A 46 82.53 28.74 -6.18
C GLU A 46 84.03 28.73 -5.89
N LEU A 47 84.84 28.13 -6.77
CA LEU A 47 86.31 28.11 -6.67
C LEU A 47 86.96 29.49 -6.91
N ARG A 48 86.26 30.43 -7.54
CA ARG A 48 86.78 31.77 -7.86
C ARG A 48 86.31 32.86 -6.91
N TRP A 49 85.61 32.50 -5.83
CA TRP A 49 85.14 33.47 -4.86
C TRP A 49 86.28 33.97 -3.98
N THR A 50 86.39 35.29 -3.87
CA THR A 50 87.23 35.98 -2.89
C THR A 50 86.67 35.80 -1.47
N GLU A 51 87.49 36.02 -0.44
CA GLU A 51 87.05 35.86 0.96
C GLU A 51 85.92 36.83 1.35
N GLU A 52 85.87 38.00 0.70
CA GLU A 52 84.81 39.00 0.87
C GLU A 52 83.49 38.53 0.22
N GLU A 53 83.53 37.99 -1.01
CA GLU A 53 82.37 37.39 -1.68
C GLU A 53 81.80 36.19 -0.91
N ARG A 54 82.64 35.38 -0.26
CA ARG A 54 82.20 34.31 0.66
C ARG A 54 81.49 34.83 1.91
N ARG A 55 81.87 36.00 2.44
CA ARG A 55 81.19 36.63 3.58
C ARG A 55 79.84 37.21 3.16
N SER A 56 79.78 37.89 2.01
CA SER A 56 78.54 38.42 1.45
C SER A 56 77.54 37.32 1.09
N TYR A 57 78.00 36.15 0.64
CA TYR A 57 77.14 34.98 0.41
C TYR A 57 76.53 34.43 1.71
N LYS A 58 77.30 34.33 2.79
CA LYS A 58 76.79 33.90 4.10
C LYS A 58 75.75 34.86 4.66
N GLU A 59 75.92 36.16 4.43
CA GLU A 59 74.96 37.18 4.87
C GLU A 59 73.68 37.15 4.02
N TYR A 60 73.80 36.96 2.70
CA TYR A 60 72.66 36.71 1.82
C TYR A 60 71.90 35.43 2.22
N GLU A 61 72.61 34.33 2.49
CA GLU A 61 72.00 33.06 2.90
C GLU A 61 71.26 33.21 4.23
N LYS A 62 71.80 34.00 5.17
CA LYS A 62 71.17 34.32 6.45
C LYS A 62 69.90 35.15 6.25
N LYS A 63 69.95 36.24 5.48
CA LYS A 63 68.78 37.09 5.17
C LYS A 63 67.70 36.31 4.40
N ALA A 64 68.10 35.45 3.46
CA ALA A 64 67.17 34.58 2.73
C ALA A 64 66.56 33.49 3.63
N LYS A 65 67.27 32.99 4.64
CA LYS A 65 66.70 32.07 5.66
C LYS A 65 65.72 32.79 6.56
N GLU A 66 66.08 33.96 7.09
CA GLU A 66 65.21 34.79 7.95
C GLU A 66 63.92 35.18 7.22
N LEU A 67 64.01 35.60 5.95
CA LEU A 67 62.82 35.92 5.13
C LEU A 67 61.92 34.71 4.90
N ARG A 68 62.50 33.53 4.60
CA ARG A 68 61.73 32.29 4.45
C ARG A 68 61.05 31.88 5.75
N GLU A 69 61.71 32.07 6.90
CA GLU A 69 61.12 31.80 8.20
C GLU A 69 59.95 32.75 8.53
N GLU A 70 60.04 34.03 8.18
CA GLU A 70 58.93 34.99 8.34
C GLU A 70 57.76 34.69 7.41
N GLN A 71 58.04 34.35 6.15
CA GLN A 71 57.03 33.90 5.18
C GLN A 71 56.29 32.64 5.66
N ASP A 72 57.03 31.66 6.21
CA ASP A 72 56.43 30.44 6.75
C ASP A 72 55.63 30.69 8.03
N LYS A 73 56.08 31.60 8.91
CA LYS A 73 55.31 32.03 10.09
C LYS A 73 54.00 32.70 9.68
N TYR A 74 54.04 33.60 8.69
CA TYR A 74 52.85 34.29 8.21
C TYR A 74 51.90 33.34 7.45
N ARG A 75 52.41 32.43 6.62
CA ARG A 75 51.61 31.37 5.98
C ARG A 75 50.90 30.51 7.02
N LYS A 76 51.60 30.05 8.06
CA LYS A 76 51.00 29.27 9.16
C LYS A 76 49.93 30.04 9.93
N ALA A 77 50.12 31.35 10.12
CA ALA A 77 49.11 32.21 10.76
C ALA A 77 47.83 32.30 9.91
N LEU A 78 47.97 32.53 8.60
CA LEU A 78 46.84 32.55 7.66
C LEU A 78 46.14 31.18 7.57
N GLU A 79 46.88 30.08 7.54
CA GLU A 79 46.30 28.72 7.57
C GLU A 79 45.52 28.48 8.87
N ALA A 80 46.01 28.98 10.01
CA ALA A 80 45.32 28.86 11.28
C ALA A 80 44.04 29.71 11.33
N GLU A 81 44.06 30.94 10.80
CA GLU A 81 42.87 31.78 10.66
C GLU A 81 41.85 31.17 9.71
N MET A 82 42.28 30.66 8.56
CA MET A 82 41.42 29.95 7.61
C MET A 82 40.75 28.74 8.29
N LYS A 83 41.50 27.93 9.04
CA LYS A 83 40.95 26.79 9.78
C LYS A 83 39.94 27.24 10.86
N LYS A 84 40.24 28.31 11.61
CA LYS A 84 39.31 28.87 12.60
C LYS A 84 38.01 29.35 11.94
N LEU A 85 38.10 30.06 10.82
CA LEU A 85 36.93 30.51 10.07
C LEU A 85 36.13 29.34 9.52
N GLN A 86 36.79 28.30 8.98
CA GLN A 86 36.11 27.09 8.52
C GLN A 86 35.37 26.35 9.64
N ILE A 87 35.95 26.26 10.84
CA ILE A 87 35.29 25.69 12.01
C ILE A 87 34.09 26.56 12.41
N SER A 88 34.29 27.87 12.52
CA SER A 88 33.21 28.81 12.87
C SER A 88 32.03 28.76 11.88
N ILE A 89 32.29 28.64 10.58
CA ILE A 89 31.25 28.51 9.56
C ILE A 89 30.49 27.20 9.74
N LYS A 90 31.19 26.08 9.98
CA LYS A 90 30.56 24.78 10.23
C LYS A 90 29.67 24.82 11.46
N ASP A 91 30.17 25.35 12.57
CA ASP A 91 29.40 25.46 13.82
C ASP A 91 28.17 26.36 13.65
N ALA A 92 28.30 27.48 12.94
CA ALA A 92 27.19 28.36 12.64
C ALA A 92 26.14 27.70 11.73
N THR A 93 26.58 26.91 10.74
CA THR A 93 25.69 26.16 9.84
C THR A 93 24.93 25.08 10.62
N LEU A 94 25.62 24.31 11.46
CA LEU A 94 24.99 23.28 12.29
C LEU A 94 23.97 23.88 13.27
N ALA A 95 24.31 25.01 13.91
CA ALA A 95 23.40 25.71 14.80
C ALA A 95 22.16 26.21 14.04
N PHE A 96 22.34 26.76 12.84
CA PHE A 96 21.22 27.18 11.99
C PHE A 96 20.33 25.98 11.62
N ASP A 97 20.91 24.89 11.14
CA ASP A 97 20.17 23.68 10.77
C ASP A 97 19.39 23.11 11.96
N GLU A 98 19.96 23.12 13.16
CA GLU A 98 19.28 22.69 14.38
C GLU A 98 18.07 23.59 14.69
N THR A 99 18.21 24.91 14.55
CA THR A 99 17.09 25.85 14.75
C THR A 99 16.01 25.69 13.67
N LEU A 100 16.41 25.45 12.43
CA LEU A 100 15.49 25.22 11.32
C LEU A 100 14.70 23.92 11.53
N ASN A 101 15.36 22.86 11.97
CA ASN A 101 14.71 21.59 12.31
C ASN A 101 13.71 21.75 13.46
N LYS A 102 14.07 22.47 14.53
CA LYS A 102 13.14 22.79 15.63
C LYS A 102 11.92 23.58 15.14
N LEU A 103 12.14 24.54 14.23
CA LEU A 103 11.05 25.33 13.64
C LEU A 103 10.17 24.47 12.73
N PHE A 104 10.76 23.58 11.93
CA PHE A 104 10.04 22.62 11.10
C PHE A 104 9.20 21.66 11.94
N GLU A 105 9.76 21.07 13.01
CA GLU A 105 8.99 20.25 13.94
C GLU A 105 7.81 21.00 14.56
N ARG A 106 8.03 22.27 14.94
CA ARG A 106 6.96 23.11 15.49
C ARG A 106 5.89 23.38 14.44
N LYS A 107 6.27 23.68 13.20
CA LYS A 107 5.34 23.86 12.08
C LYS A 107 4.49 22.62 11.89
N VAL A 108 5.10 21.44 11.77
CA VAL A 108 4.40 20.16 11.58
C VAL A 108 3.43 19.88 12.73
N LYS A 109 3.85 20.10 13.99
CA LYS A 109 2.97 19.92 15.16
C LYS A 109 1.81 20.89 15.17
N SER A 110 2.03 22.15 14.79
CA SER A 110 0.98 23.17 14.70
C SER A 110 -0.01 22.85 13.58
N GLU A 111 0.46 22.49 12.38
CA GLU A 111 -0.39 22.06 11.27
C GLU A 111 -1.20 20.82 11.63
N MET A 112 -0.58 19.83 12.27
CA MET A 112 -1.27 18.64 12.76
C MET A 112 -2.41 18.98 13.72
N ALA A 113 -2.19 19.91 14.66
CA ALA A 113 -3.24 20.36 15.58
C ALA A 113 -4.37 21.12 14.86
N ILE A 114 -4.01 21.98 13.89
CA ILE A 114 -5.00 22.70 13.07
C ILE A 114 -5.87 21.70 12.32
N TYR A 115 -5.28 20.76 11.58
CA TYR A 115 -6.04 19.76 10.82
C TYR A 115 -6.90 18.86 11.72
N GLN A 116 -6.44 18.56 12.93
CA GLN A 116 -7.25 17.81 13.90
C GLN A 116 -8.51 18.58 14.30
N GLU A 117 -8.38 19.86 14.65
CA GLU A 117 -9.51 20.70 15.02
C GLU A 117 -10.43 20.98 13.82
N GLU A 118 -9.88 21.19 12.62
CA GLU A 118 -10.67 21.33 11.38
C GLU A 118 -11.51 20.08 11.10
N LEU A 119 -10.91 18.89 11.22
CA LEU A 119 -11.62 17.62 11.05
C LEU A 119 -12.71 17.46 12.12
N LYS A 120 -12.42 17.82 13.37
CA LYS A 120 -13.38 17.79 14.47
C LYS A 120 -14.55 18.73 14.23
N ILE A 121 -14.30 19.96 13.78
CA ILE A 121 -15.33 20.93 13.42
C ILE A 121 -16.19 20.37 12.28
N SER A 122 -15.59 19.79 11.24
CA SER A 122 -16.31 19.18 10.13
C SER A 122 -17.20 18.02 10.59
N ASN A 123 -16.69 17.14 11.44
CA ASN A 123 -17.44 16.01 11.98
C ASN A 123 -18.60 16.47 12.88
N LEU A 124 -18.38 17.48 13.73
CA LEU A 124 -19.42 18.07 14.56
C LEU A 124 -20.50 18.75 13.71
N ALA A 125 -20.12 19.49 12.67
CA ALA A 125 -21.07 20.09 11.75
C ALA A 125 -21.92 19.03 11.03
N HIS A 126 -21.31 17.92 10.60
CA HIS A 126 -22.03 16.79 10.01
C HIS A 126 -22.98 16.10 11.01
N SER A 127 -22.54 15.92 12.25
CA SER A 127 -23.37 15.37 13.34
C SER A 127 -24.56 16.27 13.64
N LEU A 128 -24.37 17.59 13.73
CA LEU A 128 -25.45 18.57 13.93
C LEU A 128 -26.45 18.56 12.77
N LEU A 129 -25.97 18.48 11.53
CA LEU A 129 -26.84 18.40 10.36
C LEU A 129 -27.67 17.12 10.36
N THR A 130 -27.06 15.99 10.72
CA THR A 130 -27.76 14.70 10.86
C THR A 130 -28.81 14.77 11.97
N GLU A 131 -28.49 15.39 13.11
CA GLU A 131 -29.45 15.59 14.20
C GLU A 131 -30.62 16.48 13.76
N GLU A 132 -30.35 17.56 13.02
CA GLU A 132 -31.40 18.43 12.49
C GLU A 132 -32.33 17.67 11.52
N GLU A 133 -31.77 16.85 10.63
CA GLU A 133 -32.56 15.99 9.73
C GLU A 133 -33.45 15.01 10.50
N VAL A 134 -32.90 14.35 11.54
CA VAL A 134 -33.67 13.43 12.40
C VAL A 134 -34.77 14.17 13.15
N LEU A 135 -34.50 15.36 13.70
CA LEU A 135 -35.48 16.18 14.40
C LEU A 135 -36.59 16.67 13.46
N ASN A 136 -36.25 17.08 12.23
CA ASN A 136 -37.23 17.51 11.24
C ASN A 136 -38.14 16.35 10.85
N ARG A 137 -37.56 15.17 10.62
CA ARG A 137 -38.34 13.96 10.31
C ARG A 137 -39.22 13.51 11.48
N GLU A 138 -38.74 13.66 12.72
CA GLU A 138 -39.51 13.39 13.93
C GLU A 138 -40.69 14.36 14.05
N LYS A 139 -40.48 15.66 13.81
CA LYS A 139 -41.55 16.67 13.79
C LYS A 139 -42.59 16.36 12.72
N GLU A 140 -42.17 16.00 11.51
CA GLU A 140 -43.10 15.63 10.43
C GLU A 140 -43.97 14.42 10.79
N LEU A 141 -43.36 13.37 11.36
CA LEU A 141 -44.10 12.19 11.80
C LEU A 141 -45.00 12.49 13.01
N ASN A 142 -44.55 13.31 13.96
CA ASN A 142 -45.38 13.76 15.07
C ASN A 142 -46.58 14.57 14.60
N LEU A 143 -46.41 15.47 13.62
CA LEU A 143 -47.50 16.26 13.07
C LEU A 143 -48.52 15.37 12.33
N LYS A 144 -48.04 14.34 11.61
CA LYS A 144 -48.92 13.30 11.04
C LYS A 144 -49.64 12.49 12.12
N LEU A 145 -48.98 12.20 13.24
CA LEU A 145 -49.57 11.50 14.39
C LEU A 145 -50.54 12.37 15.19
N GLU A 146 -50.29 13.66 15.35
CA GLU A 146 -51.17 14.62 16.05
C GLU A 146 -52.42 14.92 15.24
N ASN A 147 -52.30 14.97 13.91
CA ASN A 147 -53.46 15.02 13.00
C ASN A 147 -54.35 13.76 13.13
N ASN A 148 -53.97 12.73 13.89
CA ASN A 148 -54.80 11.54 14.18
C ASN A 148 -55.95 11.77 15.18
N GLU A 149 -56.43 13.01 15.38
CA GLU A 149 -57.80 13.23 15.88
C GLU A 149 -58.85 12.43 15.06
N PHE A 150 -58.52 12.08 13.81
CA PHE A 150 -59.29 11.14 12.98
C PHE A 150 -59.42 9.73 13.55
N GLY A 151 -58.49 9.24 14.36
CA GLY A 151 -58.52 7.89 14.94
C GLY A 151 -59.63 7.71 15.98
N GLU A 152 -59.85 8.71 16.84
CA GLU A 152 -61.00 8.71 17.77
C GLU A 152 -62.33 8.88 17.04
N ALA A 153 -62.36 9.71 15.99
CA ALA A 153 -63.53 9.86 15.13
C ALA A 153 -63.86 8.56 14.37
N LEU A 154 -62.86 7.85 13.86
CA LEU A 154 -62.99 6.53 13.22
C LEU A 154 -63.53 5.48 14.20
N LYS A 155 -63.06 5.51 15.45
CA LYS A 155 -63.57 4.63 16.50
C LYS A 155 -65.04 4.89 16.79
N LYS A 156 -65.45 6.15 16.92
CA LYS A 156 -66.87 6.53 17.08
C LYS A 156 -67.71 6.09 15.88
N HIS A 157 -67.24 6.33 14.65
CA HIS A 157 -67.96 5.87 13.46
C HIS A 157 -68.09 4.34 13.38
N ARG A 158 -67.10 3.60 13.88
CA ARG A 158 -67.20 2.13 14.00
C ARG A 158 -68.28 1.73 15.00
N GLU A 159 -68.28 2.35 16.18
CA GLU A 159 -69.31 2.14 17.21
C GLU A 159 -70.72 2.48 16.68
N ASP A 160 -70.86 3.57 15.92
CA ASP A 160 -72.11 3.97 15.28
C ASP A 160 -72.57 2.93 14.24
N VAL A 161 -71.68 2.43 13.38
CA VAL A 161 -71.99 1.39 12.38
C VAL A 161 -72.46 0.11 13.07
N GLU A 162 -71.78 -0.30 14.16
CA GLU A 162 -72.14 -1.48 14.95
C GLU A 162 -73.52 -1.32 15.62
N ALA A 163 -73.80 -0.16 16.21
CA ALA A 163 -75.11 0.14 16.77
C ALA A 163 -76.22 0.13 15.70
N PHE A 164 -75.97 0.73 14.53
CA PHE A 164 -76.92 0.70 13.42
C PHE A 164 -77.12 -0.71 12.87
N GLN A 165 -76.09 -1.55 12.85
CA GLN A 165 -76.19 -2.95 12.47
C GLN A 165 -77.11 -3.72 13.42
N GLU A 166 -77.03 -3.50 14.73
CA GLU A 166 -77.96 -4.09 15.69
C GLU A 166 -79.41 -3.63 15.40
N THR A 167 -79.64 -2.35 15.10
CA THR A 167 -80.99 -1.86 14.75
C THR A 167 -81.53 -2.41 13.43
N TYR A 168 -80.65 -2.76 12.49
CA TYR A 168 -81.00 -3.43 11.24
C TYR A 168 -81.33 -4.90 11.49
N ASP A 169 -80.50 -5.62 12.25
CA ASP A 169 -80.71 -7.03 12.58
C ASP A 169 -82.01 -7.22 13.38
N ASN A 170 -82.32 -6.30 14.30
CA ASN A 170 -83.60 -6.28 15.01
C ASN A 170 -84.78 -6.08 14.05
N ALA A 171 -84.71 -5.14 13.10
CA ALA A 171 -85.77 -4.94 12.11
C ALA A 171 -85.94 -6.16 11.19
N VAL A 172 -84.85 -6.82 10.81
CA VAL A 172 -84.87 -8.08 10.04
C VAL A 172 -85.50 -9.21 10.86
N ALA A 173 -85.23 -9.27 12.16
CA ALA A 173 -85.81 -10.26 13.06
C ALA A 173 -87.32 -10.05 13.23
N GLU A 174 -87.77 -8.82 13.47
CA GLU A 174 -89.19 -8.44 13.54
C GLU A 174 -89.92 -8.77 12.23
N ASP A 175 -89.33 -8.43 11.09
CA ASP A 175 -89.87 -8.76 9.77
C ASP A 175 -90.03 -10.28 9.58
N LYS A 176 -89.03 -11.07 9.97
CA LYS A 176 -89.10 -12.55 9.94
C LYS A 176 -90.14 -13.09 10.92
N LEU A 177 -90.38 -12.44 12.05
CA LEU A 177 -91.40 -12.84 13.03
C LEU A 177 -92.81 -12.64 12.47
N LEU A 178 -93.07 -11.52 11.79
CA LEU A 178 -94.35 -11.30 11.10
C LEU A 178 -94.64 -12.40 10.05
N ASP A 179 -93.62 -12.81 9.31
CA ASP A 179 -93.76 -13.87 8.32
C ASP A 179 -94.04 -15.26 8.94
N LYS A 180 -93.36 -15.59 10.04
CA LYS A 180 -93.60 -16.84 10.79
C LYS A 180 -94.94 -16.81 11.55
N GLY A 181 -95.36 -15.63 12.00
CA GLY A 181 -96.59 -15.39 12.76
C GLY A 181 -97.85 -15.45 11.90
N PHE A 182 -97.75 -15.17 10.60
CA PHE A 182 -98.89 -15.12 9.69
C PHE A 182 -99.80 -16.36 9.78
N ARG A 183 -99.24 -17.57 9.75
CA ARG A 183 -100.04 -18.81 9.81
C ARG A 183 -100.76 -19.00 11.15
N LYS A 184 -100.23 -18.44 12.24
CA LYS A 184 -100.86 -18.47 13.57
C LYS A 184 -102.01 -17.45 13.64
N GLU A 185 -101.82 -16.27 13.07
CA GLU A 185 -102.78 -15.16 13.06
C GLU A 185 -104.07 -15.47 12.27
N PHE A 186 -103.98 -16.32 11.24
CA PHE A 186 -105.13 -16.76 10.42
C PHE A 186 -105.52 -18.23 10.65
N SER A 187 -105.22 -18.78 11.82
CA SER A 187 -105.57 -20.16 12.19
C SER A 187 -107.08 -20.41 12.29
N ASP A 188 -107.88 -19.35 12.41
CA ASP A 188 -109.34 -19.34 12.44
C ASP A 188 -109.97 -19.60 11.06
N VAL A 189 -109.19 -19.58 9.96
CA VAL A 189 -109.69 -19.87 8.60
C VAL A 189 -108.85 -20.92 7.86
N PRO A 190 -108.80 -22.20 8.32
CA PRO A 190 -107.87 -23.22 7.83
C PRO A 190 -107.94 -23.49 6.32
N GLY A 191 -109.13 -23.37 5.71
CA GLY A 191 -109.34 -23.64 4.29
C GLY A 191 -108.77 -22.60 3.33
N HIS A 192 -108.48 -21.38 3.81
CA HIS A 192 -108.01 -20.26 2.98
C HIS A 192 -106.58 -19.80 3.31
N VAL A 193 -105.94 -20.34 4.37
CA VAL A 193 -104.62 -19.87 4.87
C VAL A 193 -103.53 -19.92 3.80
N ASP A 194 -103.43 -20.99 3.03
CA ASP A 194 -102.37 -21.12 2.00
C ASP A 194 -102.60 -20.19 0.80
N GLN A 195 -103.86 -19.93 0.44
CA GLN A 195 -104.21 -18.97 -0.61
C GLN A 195 -103.91 -17.54 -0.15
N LEU A 196 -104.28 -17.20 1.09
CA LEU A 196 -103.95 -15.91 1.71
C LEU A 196 -102.43 -15.72 1.87
N TYR A 197 -101.67 -16.75 2.23
CA TYR A 197 -100.21 -16.65 2.34
C TYR A 197 -99.53 -16.38 0.98
N LYS A 198 -100.03 -16.96 -0.13
CA LYS A 198 -99.55 -16.62 -1.48
C LYS A 198 -99.82 -15.14 -1.83
N LEU A 199 -101.00 -14.63 -1.45
CA LEU A 199 -101.34 -13.21 -1.62
C LEU A 199 -100.54 -12.29 -0.69
N TYR A 200 -100.18 -12.78 0.51
CA TYR A 200 -99.34 -12.09 1.50
C TYR A 200 -97.91 -11.92 1.03
N LYS A 201 -97.38 -12.86 0.23
CA LYS A 201 -96.05 -12.79 -0.39
C LYS A 201 -96.02 -12.03 -1.72
N ARG A 202 -97.18 -11.77 -2.33
CA ARG A 202 -97.27 -11.01 -3.58
C ARG A 202 -96.95 -9.54 -3.32
N ARG A 203 -96.07 -8.96 -4.13
CA ARG A 203 -95.68 -7.53 -4.07
C ARG A 203 -96.04 -6.84 -5.40
N PRO A 204 -96.50 -5.58 -5.37
CA PRO A 204 -96.65 -4.77 -6.57
C PRO A 204 -95.31 -4.60 -7.29
N ARG A 205 -95.31 -4.70 -8.62
CA ARG A 205 -94.14 -4.35 -9.44
C ARG A 205 -94.15 -2.85 -9.70
N VAL A 206 -93.71 -2.06 -8.72
CA VAL A 206 -93.48 -0.62 -8.94
C VAL A 206 -92.25 -0.48 -9.84
N GLN A 207 -92.41 0.10 -11.04
CA GLN A 207 -91.29 0.33 -11.96
C GLN A 207 -90.25 1.21 -11.27
N ARG A 208 -88.99 0.73 -11.24
CA ARG A 208 -87.85 1.47 -10.70
C ARG A 208 -87.76 2.83 -11.41
N ILE A 209 -87.93 3.92 -10.67
CA ILE A 209 -87.45 5.23 -11.11
C ILE A 209 -85.95 5.10 -11.33
N ARG A 210 -85.55 5.27 -12.59
CA ARG A 210 -84.18 5.20 -13.10
C ARG A 210 -83.34 6.26 -12.37
N THR A 211 -82.43 5.83 -11.51
CA THR A 211 -81.37 6.69 -10.98
C THR A 211 -80.51 7.16 -12.15
N GLN A 212 -80.57 8.46 -12.43
CA GLN A 212 -79.61 9.10 -13.33
C GLN A 212 -78.27 9.15 -12.60
N THR A 213 -77.36 8.30 -13.06
CA THR A 213 -75.93 8.39 -12.80
C THR A 213 -75.36 9.46 -13.73
N GLU A 214 -75.42 10.73 -13.34
CA GLU A 214 -74.54 11.76 -13.91
C GLU A 214 -74.10 12.71 -12.79
N GLY A 215 -72.80 13.05 -12.84
CA GLY A 215 -72.01 13.46 -11.69
C GLY A 215 -72.53 14.68 -10.94
N CYS A 216 -72.47 14.60 -9.61
CA CYS A 216 -72.35 15.79 -8.80
C CYS A 216 -71.28 15.58 -7.72
N SER A 217 -70.44 16.58 -7.63
CA SER A 217 -69.23 16.66 -6.85
C SER A 217 -69.48 16.55 -5.34
N LEU A 218 -68.46 15.98 -4.69
CA LEU A 218 -68.10 15.98 -3.28
C LEU A 218 -68.78 17.00 -2.35
N PHE A 219 -69.16 16.50 -1.17
CA PHE A 219 -69.22 17.21 0.12
C PHE A 219 -70.11 18.45 0.19
N LYS A 220 -71.40 18.23 0.44
CA LYS A 220 -72.21 19.08 1.33
C LYS A 220 -73.31 18.22 1.91
N GLU A 221 -73.32 18.08 3.22
CA GLU A 221 -74.41 17.52 4.00
C GLU A 221 -75.70 18.32 3.67
N HIS A 222 -76.59 17.73 2.89
CA HIS A 222 -77.97 18.19 2.77
C HIS A 222 -78.90 16.98 2.69
N PRO A 223 -79.96 16.93 3.51
CA PRO A 223 -80.87 15.79 3.63
C PRO A 223 -81.84 15.75 2.44
N LEU A 224 -81.35 15.30 1.28
CA LEU A 224 -82.18 15.13 0.08
C LEU A 224 -82.60 13.67 -0.17
N SER A 225 -82.18 12.72 0.68
CA SER A 225 -82.53 11.30 0.56
C SER A 225 -83.91 10.95 1.14
N GLY A 226 -84.37 11.67 2.17
CA GLY A 226 -85.64 11.35 2.86
C GLY A 226 -86.89 11.53 1.99
N GLN A 227 -86.88 12.46 1.04
CA GLN A 227 -88.05 12.81 0.24
C GLN A 227 -88.33 11.79 -0.88
N ALA A 228 -87.30 11.33 -1.59
CA ALA A 228 -87.42 10.27 -2.60
C ALA A 228 -87.78 8.90 -1.99
N VAL A 229 -87.31 8.64 -0.76
CA VAL A 229 -87.64 7.44 0.02
C VAL A 229 -89.11 7.43 0.45
N ALA A 230 -89.60 8.55 1.00
CA ALA A 230 -90.99 8.71 1.40
C ALA A 230 -91.95 8.64 0.20
N GLU A 231 -91.56 9.21 -0.95
CA GLU A 231 -92.30 9.10 -2.21
C GLU A 231 -92.36 7.66 -2.72
N GLY A 232 -91.26 6.90 -2.59
CA GLY A 232 -91.20 5.48 -2.94
C GLY A 232 -92.11 4.60 -2.07
N LEU A 233 -92.16 4.86 -0.76
CA LEU A 233 -93.08 4.19 0.16
C LEU A 233 -94.54 4.53 -0.14
N SER A 234 -94.84 5.81 -0.39
CA SER A 234 -96.20 6.26 -0.75
C SER A 234 -96.70 5.61 -2.04
N LEU A 235 -95.84 5.51 -3.07
CA LEU A 235 -96.15 4.82 -4.33
C LEU A 235 -96.36 3.32 -4.12
N MET A 236 -95.55 2.67 -3.29
CA MET A 236 -95.72 1.26 -2.93
C MET A 236 -97.04 1.03 -2.18
N MET A 237 -97.40 1.90 -1.24
CA MET A 237 -98.64 1.78 -0.46
C MET A 237 -99.88 2.01 -1.32
N LYS A 238 -99.86 2.97 -2.26
CA LYS A 238 -100.95 3.15 -3.24
C LYS A 238 -101.13 1.92 -4.14
N ALA A 239 -100.03 1.32 -4.61
CA ALA A 239 -100.10 0.08 -5.39
C ALA A 239 -100.57 -1.13 -4.57
N MET A 240 -100.39 -1.09 -3.24
CA MET A 240 -100.96 -2.09 -2.31
C MET A 240 -102.46 -1.91 -2.13
N GLU A 241 -102.96 -0.67 -2.04
CA GLU A 241 -104.40 -0.37 -1.95
C GLU A 241 -105.17 -0.91 -3.17
N GLU A 242 -104.59 -0.82 -4.37
CA GLU A 242 -105.16 -1.43 -5.58
C GLU A 242 -105.28 -2.96 -5.49
N LEU A 243 -104.30 -3.63 -4.87
CA LEU A 243 -104.32 -5.09 -4.65
C LEU A 243 -105.21 -5.51 -3.46
N ASP A 244 -105.55 -4.61 -2.55
CA ASP A 244 -106.44 -4.84 -1.40
C ASP A 244 -107.93 -4.65 -1.76
N THR A 245 -108.23 -4.24 -2.99
CA THR A 245 -109.61 -4.08 -3.50
C THR A 245 -110.44 -5.37 -3.30
N PRO A 246 -111.75 -5.23 -2.99
CA PRO A 246 -112.61 -6.38 -2.67
C PRO A 246 -112.76 -7.35 -3.85
N ASP A 247 -112.47 -6.91 -5.07
CA ASP A 247 -112.46 -7.73 -6.29
C ASP A 247 -111.36 -8.83 -6.26
N ASN A 248 -110.33 -8.66 -5.43
CA ASN A 248 -109.20 -9.60 -5.31
C ASN A 248 -109.36 -10.59 -4.13
N LYS A 249 -110.51 -10.58 -3.45
CA LYS A 249 -110.81 -11.43 -2.30
C LYS A 249 -111.15 -12.86 -2.73
N PRO A 250 -110.64 -13.91 -2.05
CA PRO A 250 -111.04 -15.30 -2.31
C PRO A 250 -112.54 -15.56 -2.11
N ASP A 251 -113.12 -16.34 -3.02
CA ASP A 251 -114.55 -16.72 -2.98
C ASP A 251 -114.88 -17.47 -1.68
N GLY A 252 -115.86 -16.96 -0.91
CA GLY A 252 -116.31 -17.57 0.35
C GLY A 252 -115.61 -17.08 1.62
N LEU A 253 -114.66 -16.14 1.53
CA LEU A 253 -114.03 -15.52 2.70
C LEU A 253 -114.96 -14.45 3.32
N ASP A 254 -114.92 -14.26 4.64
CA ASP A 254 -115.63 -13.15 5.31
C ASP A 254 -114.92 -11.80 5.05
N MET A 255 -115.70 -10.71 5.01
CA MET A 255 -115.19 -9.37 4.76
C MET A 255 -114.29 -8.87 5.90
N ALA A 256 -114.64 -9.16 7.14
CA ALA A 256 -113.83 -8.77 8.30
C ALA A 256 -112.45 -9.48 8.31
N VAL A 257 -112.38 -10.74 7.85
CA VAL A 257 -111.12 -11.47 7.72
C VAL A 257 -110.25 -10.90 6.60
N TRP A 258 -110.85 -10.48 5.48
CA TRP A 258 -110.12 -9.84 4.38
C TRP A 258 -109.53 -8.48 4.79
N GLU A 259 -110.27 -7.67 5.55
CA GLU A 259 -109.76 -6.39 6.08
C GLU A 259 -108.58 -6.62 7.04
N ARG A 260 -108.69 -7.61 7.94
CA ARG A 260 -107.58 -8.03 8.81
C ARG A 260 -106.36 -8.51 8.02
N PHE A 261 -106.58 -9.26 6.94
CA PHE A 261 -105.53 -9.69 6.01
C PHE A 261 -104.85 -8.51 5.31
N CYS A 262 -105.61 -7.55 4.80
CA CYS A 262 -105.07 -6.36 4.15
C CYS A 262 -104.22 -5.54 5.12
N LEU A 263 -104.66 -5.39 6.38
CA LEU A 263 -103.88 -4.73 7.42
C LEU A 263 -102.56 -5.46 7.72
N ALA A 264 -102.60 -6.77 7.93
CA ALA A 264 -101.39 -7.58 8.17
C ALA A 264 -100.43 -7.53 6.96
N ARG A 265 -100.97 -7.52 5.74
CA ARG A 265 -100.20 -7.42 4.50
C ARG A 265 -99.54 -6.05 4.32
N ARG A 266 -100.24 -4.96 4.63
CA ARG A 266 -99.66 -3.60 4.63
C ARG A 266 -98.59 -3.44 5.69
N ALA A 267 -98.84 -3.93 6.91
CA ALA A 267 -97.84 -3.92 7.99
C ALA A 267 -96.56 -4.66 7.58
N LYS A 268 -96.69 -5.79 6.88
CA LYS A 268 -95.54 -6.54 6.34
C LYS A 268 -94.76 -5.78 5.27
N VAL A 269 -95.46 -5.09 4.37
CA VAL A 269 -94.81 -4.28 3.33
C VAL A 269 -94.07 -3.10 3.94
N GLU A 270 -94.62 -2.49 4.98
CA GLU A 270 -93.97 -1.42 5.76
C GLU A 270 -92.68 -1.93 6.41
N THR A 271 -92.71 -3.06 7.11
CA THR A 271 -91.49 -3.62 7.73
C THR A 271 -90.44 -4.04 6.70
N GLU A 272 -90.83 -4.63 5.58
CA GLU A 272 -89.90 -4.98 4.49
C GLU A 272 -89.27 -3.73 3.85
N HIS A 273 -90.01 -2.64 3.73
CA HIS A 273 -89.48 -1.37 3.26
C HIS A 273 -88.50 -0.78 4.27
N GLN A 274 -88.84 -0.78 5.55
CA GLN A 274 -87.96 -0.32 6.62
C GLN A 274 -86.65 -1.12 6.68
N VAL A 275 -86.70 -2.45 6.52
CA VAL A 275 -85.51 -3.30 6.42
C VAL A 275 -84.66 -2.90 5.22
N LYS A 276 -85.25 -2.65 4.04
CA LYS A 276 -84.51 -2.21 2.84
C LYS A 276 -83.84 -0.85 3.03
N LEU A 277 -84.51 0.09 3.68
CA LEU A 277 -83.94 1.41 3.97
C LEU A 277 -82.76 1.29 4.92
N LYS A 278 -82.95 0.57 6.03
CA LYS A 278 -81.87 0.31 7.01
C LYS A 278 -80.69 -0.43 6.37
N ALA A 279 -80.93 -1.35 5.44
CA ALA A 279 -79.87 -2.02 4.68
C ALA A 279 -79.07 -1.06 3.80
N LEU A 280 -79.74 -0.12 3.10
CA LEU A 280 -79.08 0.88 2.27
C LEU A 280 -78.25 1.86 3.11
N THR A 281 -78.82 2.38 4.20
CA THR A 281 -78.09 3.28 5.11
C THR A 281 -76.90 2.58 5.74
N LEU A 282 -77.03 1.30 6.13
CA LEU A 282 -75.93 0.51 6.67
C LEU A 282 -74.83 0.29 5.63
N ALA A 283 -75.18 0.03 4.37
CA ALA A 283 -74.21 -0.10 3.29
C ALA A 283 -73.45 1.21 3.02
N GLU A 284 -74.13 2.36 3.08
CA GLU A 284 -73.49 3.68 2.97
C GLU A 284 -72.54 3.96 4.14
N MET A 285 -72.97 3.67 5.38
CA MET A 285 -72.15 3.82 6.58
C MET A 285 -70.91 2.91 6.54
N GLN A 286 -71.06 1.65 6.10
CA GLN A 286 -69.96 0.71 5.94
C GLN A 286 -68.97 1.15 4.84
N ALA A 287 -69.47 1.66 3.71
CA ALA A 287 -68.61 2.18 2.64
C ALA A 287 -67.82 3.41 3.08
N PHE A 288 -68.43 4.30 3.88
CA PHE A 288 -67.74 5.44 4.47
C PHE A 288 -66.65 5.00 5.45
N LEU A 289 -66.96 4.06 6.35
CA LEU A 289 -65.99 3.50 7.30
C LEU A 289 -64.80 2.89 6.55
N GLN A 290 -65.06 2.06 5.53
CA GLN A 290 -64.02 1.39 4.74
C GLN A 290 -63.09 2.40 4.06
N LYS A 291 -63.66 3.44 3.42
CA LYS A 291 -62.86 4.49 2.79
C LYS A 291 -61.96 5.20 3.79
N ARG A 292 -62.48 5.51 4.99
CA ARG A 292 -61.70 6.16 6.04
C ARG A 292 -60.66 5.24 6.67
N THR A 293 -60.90 3.93 6.74
CA THR A 293 -59.89 2.97 7.20
C THR A 293 -58.80 2.70 6.16
N ASP A 294 -59.13 2.77 4.86
CA ASP A 294 -58.13 2.64 3.80
C ASP A 294 -57.23 3.89 3.72
N GLU A 295 -57.79 5.06 4.09
CA GLU A 295 -57.04 6.31 4.32
C GLU A 295 -56.22 6.28 5.64
N ASP A 296 -56.50 5.34 6.55
CA ASP A 296 -55.82 5.18 7.85
C ASP A 296 -54.48 4.45 7.69
N GLU A 297 -53.50 5.10 7.06
CA GLU A 297 -52.09 4.67 6.89
C GLU A 297 -51.29 4.59 8.23
N ASN A 298 -52.00 4.57 9.36
CA ASN A 298 -51.50 4.88 10.68
C ASN A 298 -50.58 3.82 11.29
N LEU A 299 -50.81 2.54 10.97
CA LEU A 299 -49.91 1.47 11.39
C LEU A 299 -48.52 1.61 10.74
N CYS A 300 -48.47 2.04 9.47
CA CYS A 300 -47.21 2.27 8.78
C CYS A 300 -46.45 3.46 9.38
N ILE A 301 -47.15 4.58 9.63
CA ILE A 301 -46.56 5.78 10.25
C ILE A 301 -46.01 5.47 11.65
N TYR A 302 -46.74 4.68 12.45
CA TYR A 302 -46.29 4.27 13.78
C TYR A 302 -45.04 3.38 13.75
N ILE A 303 -44.96 2.43 12.81
CA ILE A 303 -43.77 1.60 12.60
C ILE A 303 -42.57 2.46 12.17
N PHE A 304 -42.77 3.41 11.24
CA PHE A 304 -41.72 4.37 10.84
C PHE A 304 -41.25 5.23 12.01
N PHE A 305 -42.17 5.64 12.88
CA PHE A 305 -41.85 6.44 14.07
C PHE A 305 -41.03 5.67 15.10
N ILE A 306 -41.38 4.41 15.38
CA ILE A 306 -40.58 3.54 16.26
C ILE A 306 -39.17 3.36 15.69
N ARG A 307 -39.07 3.07 14.39
CA ARG A 307 -37.78 2.90 13.72
C ARG A 307 -36.94 4.17 13.77
N LEU A 308 -37.54 5.35 13.56
CA LEU A 308 -36.84 6.63 13.68
C LEU A 308 -36.32 6.85 15.11
N ARG A 309 -37.09 6.47 16.15
CA ARG A 309 -36.63 6.53 17.55
C ARG A 309 -35.42 5.63 17.81
N GLU A 310 -35.42 4.42 17.24
CA GLU A 310 -34.27 3.51 17.33
C GLU A 310 -33.04 4.07 16.63
N GLU A 311 -33.20 4.62 15.42
CA GLU A 311 -32.13 5.28 14.65
C GLU A 311 -31.55 6.48 15.42
N LYS A 312 -32.43 7.32 16.01
CA LYS A 312 -32.03 8.45 16.89
C LYS A 312 -31.25 7.97 18.11
N MET A 313 -31.71 6.92 18.78
CA MET A 313 -31.01 6.37 19.95
C MET A 313 -29.64 5.81 19.57
N LYS A 314 -29.53 5.08 18.45
CA LYS A 314 -28.23 4.59 17.95
C LYS A 314 -27.28 5.74 17.70
N PHE A 315 -27.74 6.79 17.01
CA PHE A 315 -26.94 7.98 16.75
C PHE A 315 -26.44 8.68 18.03
N TYR A 316 -27.26 8.75 19.08
CA TYR A 316 -26.85 9.34 20.36
C TYR A 316 -25.87 8.49 21.18
N LEU A 317 -25.93 7.16 21.01
CA LEU A 317 -25.03 6.23 21.69
C LEU A 317 -23.72 6.03 20.92
N ASP A 318 -23.76 6.15 19.59
CA ASP A 318 -22.60 6.00 18.70
C ASP A 318 -21.81 7.31 18.61
N ILE A 319 -20.98 7.53 19.62
CA ILE A 319 -20.19 8.75 19.75
C ILE A 319 -18.92 8.61 18.91
N MET A 320 -18.76 9.52 17.96
CA MET A 320 -17.52 9.68 17.19
C MET A 320 -16.37 10.13 18.09
N VAL A 321 -15.34 9.28 18.20
CA VAL A 321 -14.11 9.59 18.94
C VAL A 321 -12.94 9.67 17.96
N GLN A 322 -12.29 10.83 17.93
CA GLN A 322 -11.08 11.05 17.12
C GLN A 322 -9.85 10.60 17.91
N ILE A 323 -9.08 9.67 17.33
CA ILE A 323 -7.86 9.13 17.93
C ILE A 323 -6.69 9.43 17.00
N LEU A 324 -5.59 9.93 17.56
CA LEU A 324 -4.37 10.17 16.81
C LEU A 324 -3.48 8.93 16.87
N ILE A 325 -3.21 8.36 15.70
CA ILE A 325 -2.40 7.14 15.54
C ILE A 325 -1.24 7.45 14.60
N LYS A 326 -0.05 6.90 14.86
CA LYS A 326 1.12 7.08 13.98
C LYS A 326 1.03 6.18 12.74
N GLN A 327 1.61 6.61 11.62
CA GLN A 327 1.58 5.91 10.33
C GLN A 327 2.10 4.45 10.37
N GLY A 328 2.84 4.03 11.40
CA GLY A 328 3.28 2.63 11.59
C GLY A 328 2.41 1.78 12.52
N GLN A 329 1.32 2.34 13.05
CA GLN A 329 0.36 1.64 13.90
C GLN A 329 -0.95 1.32 13.17
N VAL A 330 -1.06 1.74 11.91
CA VAL A 330 -2.16 1.43 11.02
C VAL A 330 -1.68 0.32 10.10
N GLU A 331 -2.20 -0.89 10.29
CA GLU A 331 -1.84 -2.08 9.49
C GLU A 331 -2.76 -2.29 8.29
N VAL A 332 -3.69 -1.37 8.04
CA VAL A 332 -4.62 -1.41 6.90
C VAL A 332 -3.96 -0.74 5.70
N GLU A 333 -4.00 -1.42 4.55
CA GLU A 333 -3.58 -0.84 3.28
C GLU A 333 -4.54 0.28 2.88
N THR A 334 -4.05 1.52 2.84
CA THR A 334 -4.88 2.65 2.43
C THR A 334 -4.87 2.76 0.90
N GLY A 335 -6.05 2.87 0.28
CA GLY A 335 -6.19 3.16 -1.15
C GLY A 335 -5.56 4.49 -1.56
N GLU A 336 -5.41 4.71 -2.88
CA GLU A 336 -4.65 5.83 -3.47
C GLU A 336 -5.20 7.24 -3.17
N PHE A 337 -6.45 7.39 -2.71
CA PHE A 337 -7.11 8.69 -2.59
C PHE A 337 -7.66 9.01 -1.21
N ILE A 338 -8.51 8.14 -0.64
CA ILE A 338 -9.10 8.31 0.69
C ILE A 338 -8.96 6.97 1.40
N ALA A 339 -8.34 7.01 2.58
CA ALA A 339 -8.23 5.82 3.41
C ALA A 339 -9.61 5.46 3.97
N ASP A 340 -10.19 4.37 3.46
CA ASP A 340 -11.41 3.79 4.00
C ASP A 340 -11.04 2.86 5.16
N TYR A 341 -11.58 3.15 6.34
CA TYR A 341 -11.37 2.40 7.57
C TYR A 341 -12.63 1.69 8.06
N SER A 342 -13.67 1.60 7.22
CA SER A 342 -14.96 1.01 7.58
C SER A 342 -14.84 -0.44 8.07
N ASP A 343 -13.92 -1.22 7.48
CA ASP A 343 -13.64 -2.61 7.86
C ASP A 343 -12.47 -2.76 8.86
N SER A 344 -12.06 -1.66 9.51
CA SER A 344 -10.93 -1.69 10.45
C SER A 344 -11.37 -1.86 11.91
N LEU A 345 -10.50 -2.45 12.72
CA LEU A 345 -10.73 -2.71 14.14
C LEU A 345 -9.64 -2.05 14.98
N LEU A 346 -10.03 -1.34 16.03
CA LEU A 346 -9.10 -0.78 17.00
C LEU A 346 -8.68 -1.86 18.01
N LEU A 347 -7.42 -2.29 17.94
CA LEU A 347 -6.85 -3.28 18.85
C LEU A 347 -5.95 -2.63 19.89
N HIS A 348 -6.01 -3.13 21.13
CA HIS A 348 -5.09 -2.70 22.17
C HIS A 348 -3.67 -3.19 21.86
N ARG A 349 -2.69 -2.30 22.00
CA ARG A 349 -1.29 -2.55 21.65
C ARG A 349 -0.70 -3.77 22.36
N SER A 350 -1.13 -4.08 23.58
CA SER A 350 -0.63 -5.26 24.32
C SER A 350 -0.86 -6.54 23.54
N VAL A 351 -1.97 -6.69 22.84
CA VAL A 351 -2.28 -7.93 22.09
C VAL A 351 -1.21 -8.20 21.03
N VAL A 352 -0.78 -7.15 20.32
CA VAL A 352 0.27 -7.23 19.29
C VAL A 352 1.65 -7.43 19.93
N GLU A 353 1.93 -6.75 21.04
CA GLU A 353 3.21 -6.88 21.75
C GLU A 353 3.38 -8.26 22.39
N ASP A 354 2.33 -8.81 22.98
CA ASP A 354 2.30 -10.14 23.59
C ASP A 354 2.52 -11.21 22.51
N LEU A 355 1.86 -11.07 21.36
CA LEU A 355 2.05 -11.96 20.22
C LEU A 355 3.48 -11.85 19.66
N ASN A 356 4.01 -10.63 19.52
CA ASN A 356 5.40 -10.41 19.10
C ASN A 356 6.42 -10.98 20.10
N SER A 357 6.14 -10.89 21.40
CA SER A 357 6.99 -11.48 22.43
C SER A 357 7.03 -13.01 22.31
N THR A 358 5.86 -13.61 22.05
CA THR A 358 5.72 -15.05 21.81
C THR A 358 6.46 -15.48 20.56
N ILE A 359 6.34 -14.73 19.46
CA ILE A 359 7.08 -14.98 18.21
C ILE A 359 8.59 -14.92 18.44
N LYS A 360 9.07 -13.91 19.18
CA LYS A 360 10.50 -13.78 19.51
C LYS A 360 11.00 -14.96 20.34
N ALA A 361 10.26 -15.35 21.38
CA ALA A 361 10.62 -16.50 22.22
C ALA A 361 10.69 -17.81 21.40
N LEU A 362 9.72 -18.05 20.51
CA LEU A 362 9.76 -19.21 19.60
C LEU A 362 10.92 -19.13 18.60
N GLY A 363 11.23 -17.93 18.11
CA GLY A 363 12.40 -17.66 17.26
C GLY A 363 13.71 -17.97 17.96
N GLU A 364 13.89 -17.52 19.21
CA GLU A 364 15.04 -17.81 20.04
C GLU A 364 15.19 -19.31 20.31
N GLN A 365 14.08 -20.00 20.64
CA GLN A 365 14.08 -21.45 20.82
C GLN A 365 14.51 -22.20 19.56
N LYS A 366 14.04 -21.75 18.38
CA LYS A 366 14.44 -22.31 17.09
C LYS A 366 15.93 -22.10 16.83
N ILE A 367 16.44 -20.89 17.10
CA ILE A 367 17.87 -20.57 16.92
C ILE A 367 18.73 -21.39 17.89
N ALA A 368 18.32 -21.54 19.14
CA ALA A 368 19.00 -22.39 20.12
C ALA A 368 19.08 -23.84 19.63
N SER A 369 17.95 -24.42 19.21
CA SER A 369 17.89 -25.77 18.64
C SER A 369 18.78 -25.92 17.40
N MET A 370 18.78 -24.93 16.51
CA MET A 370 19.67 -24.91 15.35
C MET A 370 21.15 -24.85 15.74
N THR A 371 21.48 -24.10 16.80
CA THR A 371 22.85 -23.96 17.30
C THR A 371 23.34 -25.27 17.92
N GLU A 372 22.50 -25.92 18.73
CA GLU A 372 22.78 -27.25 19.28
C GLU A 372 22.99 -28.29 18.17
N CYS A 373 22.15 -28.30 17.13
CA CYS A 373 22.32 -29.18 15.99
C CYS A 373 23.64 -28.93 15.25
N LYS A 374 24.01 -27.66 15.06
CA LYS A 374 25.28 -27.27 14.45
C LYS A 374 26.47 -27.74 15.29
N ASP A 375 26.44 -27.53 16.60
CA ASP A 375 27.52 -27.90 17.51
C ASP A 375 27.64 -29.42 17.66
N PHE A 376 26.52 -30.15 17.65
CA PHE A 376 26.50 -31.61 17.60
C PHE A 376 27.17 -32.15 16.33
N ARG A 377 26.83 -31.60 15.15
CA ARG A 377 27.49 -31.95 13.88
C ARG A 377 28.98 -31.63 13.91
N LYS A 378 29.38 -30.48 14.45
CA LYS A 378 30.79 -30.12 14.64
C LYS A 378 31.51 -31.14 15.52
N GLY A 379 30.87 -31.59 16.60
CA GLY A 379 31.38 -32.64 17.49
C GLY A 379 31.59 -33.97 16.76
N ILE A 380 30.61 -34.40 15.94
CA ILE A 380 30.73 -35.61 15.10
C ILE A 380 31.94 -35.50 14.17
N ILE A 381 32.07 -34.40 13.42
CA ILE A 381 33.18 -34.19 12.49
C ILE A 381 34.53 -34.23 13.21
N GLN A 382 34.62 -33.63 14.40
CA GLN A 382 35.83 -33.67 15.20
C GLN A 382 36.17 -35.10 15.65
N GLN A 383 35.18 -35.86 16.12
CA GLN A 383 35.37 -37.26 16.52
C GLN A 383 35.78 -38.15 15.33
N GLU A 384 35.16 -37.96 14.15
CA GLU A 384 35.55 -38.66 12.92
C GLU A 384 37.01 -38.36 12.54
N TRP A 385 37.42 -37.10 12.65
CA TRP A 385 38.79 -36.69 12.40
C TRP A 385 39.77 -37.32 13.40
N GLU A 386 39.45 -37.30 14.71
CA GLU A 386 40.26 -37.94 15.75
C GLU A 386 40.40 -39.44 15.51
N HIS A 387 39.30 -40.12 15.19
CA HIS A 387 39.30 -41.54 14.85
C HIS A 387 40.17 -41.82 13.61
N LYS A 388 40.09 -40.99 12.57
CA LYS A 388 40.96 -41.12 11.38
C LYS A 388 42.43 -40.91 11.72
N ARG A 389 42.75 -39.90 12.55
CA ARG A 389 44.11 -39.64 13.04
C ARG A 389 44.66 -40.83 13.82
N MET A 390 43.87 -41.40 14.72
CA MET A 390 44.28 -42.56 15.52
C MET A 390 44.50 -43.80 14.66
N ARG A 391 43.63 -44.05 13.66
CA ARG A 391 43.84 -45.12 12.66
C ARG A 391 45.16 -44.96 11.89
N MET A 392 45.45 -43.77 11.39
CA MET A 392 46.73 -43.50 10.71
C MET A 392 47.94 -43.72 11.65
N LYS A 393 47.81 -43.36 12.93
CA LYS A 393 48.87 -43.60 13.92
C LYS A 393 49.05 -45.09 14.22
N ILE A 394 47.97 -45.85 14.26
CA ILE A 394 48.02 -47.31 14.39
C ILE A 394 48.73 -47.91 13.17
N GLU A 395 48.36 -47.51 11.96
CA GLU A 395 49.02 -47.97 10.72
C GLU A 395 50.52 -47.64 10.70
N ASP A 396 50.91 -46.42 11.09
CA ASP A 396 52.31 -46.01 11.22
C ASP A 396 53.07 -46.87 12.23
N LEU A 397 52.48 -47.14 13.40
CA LEU A 397 53.09 -48.01 14.41
C LEU A 397 53.21 -49.46 13.92
N ILE A 398 52.20 -49.98 13.21
CA ILE A 398 52.25 -51.32 12.60
C ILE A 398 53.35 -51.37 11.54
N ASN A 399 53.47 -50.35 10.69
CA ASN A 399 54.52 -50.28 9.68
C ASN A 399 55.91 -50.24 10.34
N LYS A 400 56.11 -49.39 11.35
CA LYS A 400 57.36 -49.35 12.14
C LYS A 400 57.68 -50.70 12.79
N ALA A 401 56.69 -51.39 13.34
CA ALA A 401 56.88 -52.72 13.90
C ALA A 401 57.29 -53.74 12.82
N ARG A 402 56.66 -53.70 11.63
CA ARG A 402 57.07 -54.53 10.48
C ARG A 402 58.49 -54.18 10.03
N ASP A 403 58.85 -52.91 9.96
CA ASP A 403 60.18 -52.47 9.55
C ASP A 403 61.24 -52.99 10.53
N ILE A 404 60.98 -52.92 11.84
CA ILE A 404 61.87 -53.49 12.87
C ILE A 404 61.96 -55.02 12.71
N GLN A 405 60.84 -55.71 12.49
CA GLN A 405 60.84 -57.18 12.29
C GLN A 405 61.58 -57.60 11.01
N MET A 406 61.47 -56.80 9.94
CA MET A 406 62.11 -57.05 8.65
C MET A 406 63.55 -56.52 8.58
N LEU A 407 64.00 -55.77 9.59
CA LEU A 407 65.35 -55.23 9.68
C LEU A 407 66.34 -56.40 9.81
N ARG A 408 67.10 -56.64 8.74
CA ARG A 408 68.24 -57.54 8.80
C ARG A 408 69.38 -56.84 9.52
N VAL A 409 69.82 -57.44 10.62
CA VAL A 409 70.99 -56.96 11.37
C VAL A 409 72.23 -57.17 10.51
N THR A 410 72.74 -56.09 9.92
CA THR A 410 74.00 -56.06 9.18
C THR A 410 75.18 -55.89 10.13
N GLN A 411 76.38 -56.25 9.66
CA GLN A 411 77.60 -56.17 10.44
C GLN A 411 77.91 -54.72 10.89
N GLU A 412 77.60 -53.73 10.04
CA GLU A 412 77.70 -52.29 10.33
C GLU A 412 76.76 -51.85 11.48
N LEU A 413 75.55 -52.42 11.56
CA LEU A 413 74.59 -52.12 12.64
C LEU A 413 75.03 -52.74 13.98
N GLN A 414 75.71 -53.89 13.94
CA GLN A 414 76.30 -54.52 15.13
C GLN A 414 77.51 -53.75 15.67
N GLU A 415 78.36 -53.21 14.79
CA GLU A 415 79.46 -52.31 15.19
C GLU A 415 78.92 -51.01 15.81
N TYR A 416 77.88 -50.42 15.20
CA TYR A 416 77.20 -49.23 15.73
C TYR A 416 76.57 -49.42 17.13
N LEU A 417 76.08 -50.63 17.44
CA LEU A 417 75.51 -50.97 18.74
C LEU A 417 76.56 -51.42 19.78
N ARG A 418 77.79 -51.79 19.37
CA ARG A 418 78.85 -52.29 20.26
C ARG A 418 79.88 -51.23 20.69
N GLU A 419 80.19 -50.24 19.87
CA GLU A 419 81.18 -49.23 20.22
C GLU A 419 80.57 -48.11 21.09
N THR A 420 81.26 -47.74 22.18
CA THR A 420 81.02 -46.46 22.86
C THR A 420 81.49 -45.34 21.93
N ASN A 421 80.48 -44.81 21.26
CA ASN A 421 80.44 -43.97 20.08
C ASN A 421 81.17 -42.60 20.09
N ASP A 422 82.14 -42.30 20.94
CA ASP A 422 82.65 -40.90 21.00
C ASP A 422 83.56 -40.52 19.81
N ASN A 423 84.40 -41.44 19.32
CA ASN A 423 85.36 -41.14 18.26
C ASN A 423 84.77 -41.26 16.85
N THR A 424 83.87 -42.21 16.62
CA THR A 424 83.17 -42.41 15.35
C THR A 424 82.10 -41.34 15.13
N ILE A 425 81.33 -40.99 16.17
CA ILE A 425 80.41 -39.85 16.12
C ILE A 425 81.19 -38.54 15.97
N SER A 426 82.32 -38.32 16.67
CA SER A 426 83.11 -37.09 16.46
C SER A 426 83.60 -36.93 15.01
N LYS A 427 84.01 -38.02 14.36
CA LYS A 427 84.40 -37.97 12.93
C LYS A 427 83.20 -37.67 12.04
N GLN A 428 82.07 -38.34 12.27
CA GLN A 428 80.83 -38.10 11.52
C GLN A 428 80.27 -36.69 11.74
N LEU A 429 80.27 -36.18 12.97
CA LEU A 429 79.93 -34.81 13.32
C LEU A 429 80.87 -33.83 12.63
N SER A 430 82.19 -34.07 12.60
CA SER A 430 83.12 -33.20 11.87
C SER A 430 82.85 -33.17 10.36
N THR A 431 82.43 -34.31 9.78
CA THR A 431 82.06 -34.37 8.36
C THR A 431 80.72 -33.70 8.10
N LEU A 432 79.77 -33.83 9.01
CA LEU A 432 78.46 -33.17 8.92
C LEU A 432 78.60 -31.65 9.13
N GLU A 433 79.39 -31.19 10.09
CA GLU A 433 79.72 -29.77 10.26
C GLU A 433 80.39 -29.19 9.02
N LYS A 434 81.36 -29.89 8.42
CA LYS A 434 81.96 -29.45 7.15
C LYS A 434 80.93 -29.40 6.02
N THR A 435 79.99 -30.34 5.99
CA THR A 435 78.91 -30.38 4.99
C THR A 435 77.91 -29.24 5.21
N ILE A 436 77.53 -28.96 6.46
CA ILE A 436 76.65 -27.85 6.84
C ILE A 436 77.31 -26.52 6.49
N MET A 437 78.59 -26.33 6.81
CA MET A 437 79.34 -25.12 6.45
C MET A 437 79.41 -24.93 4.93
N LEU A 438 79.58 -26.00 4.16
CA LEU A 438 79.54 -25.94 2.70
C LEU A 438 78.13 -25.57 2.21
N GLN A 439 77.08 -26.18 2.77
CA GLN A 439 75.69 -25.89 2.44
C GLN A 439 75.32 -24.45 2.76
N GLU A 440 75.69 -23.92 3.93
CA GLU A 440 75.49 -22.52 4.30
C GLU A 440 76.20 -21.58 3.33
N LYS A 441 77.43 -21.91 2.93
CA LYS A 441 78.18 -21.11 1.94
C LYS A 441 77.51 -21.13 0.57
N THR A 442 77.01 -22.29 0.13
CA THR A 442 76.23 -22.38 -1.13
C THR A 442 74.91 -21.64 -1.03
N HIS A 443 74.22 -21.70 0.11
CA HIS A 443 72.97 -21.00 0.33
C HIS A 443 73.18 -19.47 0.32
N LYS A 444 74.20 -18.96 1.01
CA LYS A 444 74.57 -17.53 0.96
C LYS A 444 74.83 -17.07 -0.48
N LYS A 445 75.59 -17.84 -1.25
CA LYS A 445 75.84 -17.54 -2.67
C LYS A 445 74.56 -17.54 -3.51
N ASN A 446 73.64 -18.48 -3.25
CA ASN A 446 72.35 -18.53 -3.94
C ASN A 446 71.45 -17.35 -3.58
N VAL A 447 71.41 -16.96 -2.30
CA VAL A 447 70.68 -15.77 -1.83
C VAL A 447 71.24 -14.51 -2.50
N GLU A 448 72.57 -14.35 -2.58
CA GLU A 448 73.19 -13.24 -3.28
C GLU A 448 72.83 -13.20 -4.77
N ASN A 449 72.76 -14.36 -5.43
CA ASN A 449 72.34 -14.46 -6.82
C ASN A 449 70.87 -14.08 -7.00
N CYS A 450 69.98 -14.51 -6.10
CA CYS A 450 68.58 -14.10 -6.09
C CYS A 450 68.43 -12.58 -5.89
N ILE A 451 69.20 -11.98 -4.98
CA ILE A 451 69.22 -10.52 -4.76
C ILE A 451 69.67 -9.78 -6.03
N LYS A 452 70.69 -10.30 -6.73
CA LYS A 452 71.13 -9.72 -8.02
C LYS A 452 70.05 -9.83 -9.09
N LEU A 453 69.36 -10.97 -9.18
CA LEU A 453 68.26 -11.16 -10.12
C LEU A 453 67.09 -10.21 -9.84
N ILE A 454 66.70 -10.04 -8.58
CA ILE A 454 65.66 -9.08 -8.17
C ILE A 454 66.05 -7.66 -8.58
N LYS A 455 67.31 -7.25 -8.37
CA LYS A 455 67.80 -5.93 -8.81
C LYS A 455 67.75 -5.77 -10.33
N GLN A 456 68.07 -6.81 -11.10
CA GLN A 456 67.96 -6.78 -12.55
C GLN A 456 66.51 -6.67 -13.02
N LEU A 457 65.60 -7.44 -12.43
CA LEU A 457 64.17 -7.39 -12.75
C LEU A 457 63.58 -6.02 -12.43
N ASN A 458 63.90 -5.44 -11.27
CA ASN A 458 63.43 -4.10 -10.93
C ASN A 458 63.91 -3.02 -11.92
N ARG A 459 65.15 -3.13 -12.43
CA ARG A 459 65.63 -2.24 -13.49
C ARG A 459 64.86 -2.44 -14.80
N GLN A 460 64.51 -3.67 -15.14
CA GLN A 460 63.70 -3.95 -16.33
C GLN A 460 62.27 -3.41 -16.18
N THR A 461 61.68 -3.50 -14.98
CA THR A 461 60.36 -2.91 -14.70
C THR A 461 60.36 -1.41 -14.93
N ILE A 462 61.33 -0.68 -14.37
CA ILE A 462 61.46 0.77 -14.55
C ILE A 462 61.60 1.13 -16.04
N LEU A 463 62.47 0.41 -16.77
CA LEU A 463 62.63 0.62 -18.23
C LEU A 463 61.34 0.34 -19.02
N LYS A 464 60.49 -0.58 -18.55
CA LYS A 464 59.20 -0.88 -19.18
C LYS A 464 58.17 0.19 -18.84
N GLU A 465 58.17 0.72 -17.62
CA GLU A 465 57.32 1.84 -17.22
C GLU A 465 57.62 3.11 -18.03
N GLU A 466 58.90 3.43 -18.23
CA GLU A 466 59.31 4.56 -19.08
C GLU A 466 58.85 4.38 -20.54
N LYS A 467 58.96 3.16 -21.09
CA LYS A 467 58.47 2.85 -22.44
C LYS A 467 56.95 2.95 -22.54
N ASN A 468 56.22 2.48 -21.53
CA ASN A 468 54.77 2.58 -21.49
C ASN A 468 54.33 4.06 -21.44
N ALA A 469 54.96 4.87 -20.59
CA ALA A 469 54.69 6.30 -20.53
C ALA A 469 54.97 7.01 -21.88
N ALA A 470 56.03 6.62 -22.58
CA ALA A 470 56.32 7.13 -23.92
C ALA A 470 55.24 6.72 -24.96
N LEU A 471 54.74 5.48 -24.88
CA LEU A 471 53.64 5.00 -25.74
C LEU A 471 52.32 5.71 -25.42
N ASP A 472 52.03 6.01 -24.15
CA ASP A 472 50.84 6.76 -23.75
C ASP A 472 50.87 8.20 -24.29
N LEU A 473 52.05 8.83 -24.27
CA LEU A 473 52.26 10.15 -24.92
C LEU A 473 52.04 10.07 -26.44
N GLN A 474 52.48 9.00 -27.09
CA GLN A 474 52.22 8.80 -28.52
C GLN A 474 50.73 8.57 -28.81
N LEU A 475 50.05 7.76 -27.99
CA LEU A 475 48.62 7.50 -28.12
C LEU A 475 47.79 8.77 -27.97
N THR A 476 48.10 9.60 -26.96
CA THR A 476 47.40 10.88 -26.76
C THR A 476 47.63 11.83 -27.93
N SER A 477 48.86 11.93 -28.45
CA SER A 477 49.14 12.69 -29.68
C SER A 477 48.36 12.17 -30.88
N MET A 478 48.35 10.85 -31.12
CA MET A 478 47.59 10.25 -32.21
C MET A 478 46.09 10.49 -32.06
N GLN A 479 45.53 10.40 -30.85
CA GLN A 479 44.12 10.71 -30.59
C GLN A 479 43.78 12.16 -30.92
N VAL A 480 44.65 13.11 -30.56
CA VAL A 480 44.49 14.51 -30.94
C VAL A 480 44.49 14.66 -32.46
N THR A 481 45.45 14.05 -33.18
CA THR A 481 45.48 14.13 -34.65
C THR A 481 44.23 13.50 -35.31
N VAL A 482 43.71 12.40 -34.75
CA VAL A 482 42.47 11.77 -35.23
C VAL A 482 41.25 12.66 -34.95
N ALA A 483 41.19 13.30 -33.78
CA ALA A 483 40.14 14.23 -33.42
C ALA A 483 40.17 15.49 -34.31
N GLU A 484 41.36 16.03 -34.59
CA GLU A 484 41.56 17.15 -35.51
C GLU A 484 41.16 16.77 -36.93
N ARG A 485 41.59 15.61 -37.44
CA ARG A 485 41.14 15.10 -38.74
C ARG A 485 39.63 14.93 -38.77
N ARG A 486 39.02 14.36 -37.73
CA ARG A 486 37.56 14.21 -37.61
C ARG A 486 36.85 15.58 -37.64
N ARG A 487 37.37 16.57 -36.91
CA ARG A 487 36.84 17.94 -36.93
C ARG A 487 37.00 18.59 -38.30
N ILE A 488 38.14 18.42 -38.98
CA ILE A 488 38.36 18.92 -40.35
C ILE A 488 37.38 18.25 -41.31
N TYR A 489 37.18 16.94 -41.25
CA TYR A 489 36.20 16.22 -42.07
C TYR A 489 34.76 16.70 -41.81
N GLN A 490 34.41 17.01 -40.56
CA GLN A 490 33.12 17.59 -40.20
C GLN A 490 32.97 19.04 -40.66
N ALA A 491 34.03 19.86 -40.56
CA ALA A 491 34.02 21.29 -40.90
C ALA A 491 34.11 21.56 -42.41
N THR A 492 34.74 20.67 -43.19
CA THR A 492 34.91 20.85 -44.65
C THR A 492 33.61 20.59 -45.44
N GLY A 493 32.47 20.37 -44.76
CA GLY A 493 31.19 20.20 -45.45
C GLY A 493 31.19 19.05 -46.45
N MET A 494 31.98 17.99 -46.19
CA MET A 494 31.93 16.74 -46.95
C MET A 494 30.67 15.93 -46.56
N THR A 495 29.54 16.61 -46.37
CA THR A 495 28.18 16.09 -46.37
C THR A 495 27.66 15.99 -47.81
N SER A 496 28.45 15.38 -48.69
CA SER A 496 27.97 14.87 -49.98
C SER A 496 27.99 13.36 -49.90
N HIS A 497 26.87 12.77 -49.45
CA HIS A 497 26.23 11.48 -49.76
C HIS A 497 27.00 10.28 -50.38
N LYS A 498 28.33 10.23 -50.46
CA LYS A 498 29.12 9.16 -51.12
C LYS A 498 30.20 8.52 -50.24
N ASN A 499 30.49 9.06 -49.06
CA ASN A 499 31.48 8.46 -48.13
C ASN A 499 30.87 7.95 -46.81
N CYS A 500 29.58 8.17 -46.57
CA CYS A 500 28.87 7.55 -45.45
C CYS A 500 28.56 6.06 -45.73
N THR A 501 28.60 5.64 -46.99
CA THR A 501 28.54 4.23 -47.40
C THR A 501 29.80 3.50 -46.95
N ASN A 502 31.00 4.05 -47.11
CA ASN A 502 32.23 3.30 -46.81
C ASN A 502 32.46 3.02 -45.31
N PHE A 503 32.03 3.91 -44.41
CA PHE A 503 32.15 3.66 -42.96
C PHE A 503 31.10 2.65 -42.49
N ASN A 504 29.85 2.79 -42.96
CA ASN A 504 28.78 1.82 -42.67
C ASN A 504 29.04 0.46 -43.36
N GLU A 505 29.67 0.42 -44.53
CA GLU A 505 30.09 -0.82 -45.21
C GLU A 505 31.27 -1.48 -44.53
N ALA A 506 32.26 -0.71 -44.04
CA ALA A 506 33.36 -1.26 -43.26
C ALA A 506 32.89 -1.83 -41.92
N GLU A 507 31.94 -1.16 -41.27
CA GLU A 507 31.33 -1.61 -40.02
C GLU A 507 30.39 -2.80 -40.25
N ALA A 508 29.60 -2.80 -41.33
CA ALA A 508 28.80 -3.95 -41.75
C ALA A 508 29.67 -5.16 -42.13
N HIS A 509 30.75 -4.96 -42.87
CA HIS A 509 31.71 -6.02 -43.22
C HIS A 509 32.43 -6.57 -41.99
N TYR A 510 32.77 -5.71 -41.02
CA TYR A 510 33.30 -6.16 -39.74
C TYR A 510 32.27 -6.98 -38.95
N GLN A 511 31.01 -6.53 -38.90
CA GLN A 511 29.92 -7.28 -38.27
C GLN A 511 29.67 -8.63 -38.98
N ASP A 512 29.75 -8.69 -40.30
CA ASP A 512 29.65 -9.92 -41.08
C ASP A 512 30.80 -10.89 -40.79
N ILE A 513 32.04 -10.39 -40.67
CA ILE A 513 33.19 -11.20 -40.26
C ILE A 513 32.98 -11.78 -38.86
N VAL A 514 32.52 -10.96 -37.91
CA VAL A 514 32.23 -11.40 -36.54
C VAL A 514 31.10 -12.44 -36.52
N HIS A 515 30.05 -12.21 -37.30
CA HIS A 515 28.92 -13.12 -37.41
C HIS A 515 29.35 -14.46 -38.04
N ARG A 516 30.14 -14.43 -39.12
CA ARG A 516 30.72 -15.62 -39.73
C ARG A 516 31.60 -16.39 -38.75
N LYS A 517 32.43 -15.71 -37.95
CA LYS A 517 33.27 -16.37 -36.95
C LYS A 517 32.41 -17.09 -35.90
N LYS A 518 31.37 -16.43 -35.38
CA LYS A 518 30.42 -17.04 -34.43
C LYS A 518 29.73 -18.28 -35.01
N LEU A 519 29.30 -18.23 -36.27
CA LEU A 519 28.69 -19.37 -36.95
C LEU A 519 29.67 -20.54 -37.14
N VAL A 520 30.93 -20.25 -37.48
CA VAL A 520 31.98 -21.27 -37.62
C VAL A 520 32.30 -21.91 -36.27
N ASP A 521 32.39 -21.12 -35.21
CA ASP A 521 32.65 -21.63 -33.86
C ASP A 521 31.46 -22.49 -33.37
N LEU A 522 30.21 -22.09 -33.64
CA LEU A 522 29.03 -22.90 -33.35
C LEU A 522 29.02 -24.22 -34.14
N ALA A 523 29.36 -24.18 -35.43
CA ALA A 523 29.44 -25.37 -36.27
C ALA A 523 30.53 -26.35 -35.79
N LYS A 524 31.65 -25.84 -35.24
CA LYS A 524 32.69 -26.67 -34.62
C LYS A 524 32.18 -27.36 -33.36
N VAL A 525 31.54 -26.62 -32.46
CA VAL A 525 30.96 -27.19 -31.23
C VAL A 525 29.92 -28.26 -31.57
N GLN A 526 29.03 -28.00 -32.52
CA GLN A 526 28.05 -28.99 -32.99
C GLN A 526 28.71 -30.21 -33.64
N ALA A 527 29.81 -30.03 -34.36
CA ALA A 527 30.56 -31.15 -34.94
C ALA A 527 31.23 -32.01 -33.86
N GLU A 528 31.76 -31.39 -32.80
CA GLU A 528 32.31 -32.08 -31.62
C GLU A 528 31.22 -32.86 -30.88
N GLU A 529 30.06 -32.24 -30.62
CA GLU A 529 28.91 -32.93 -30.02
C GLU A 529 28.41 -34.10 -30.88
N MET A 530 28.29 -33.91 -32.19
CA MET A 530 27.94 -35.01 -33.11
C MET A 530 28.99 -36.12 -33.11
N ALA A 531 30.27 -35.81 -32.97
CA ALA A 531 31.32 -36.82 -32.88
C ALA A 531 31.21 -37.62 -31.58
N ILE A 532 30.95 -36.95 -30.45
CA ILE A 532 30.71 -37.59 -29.15
C ILE A 532 29.47 -38.49 -29.22
N LEU A 533 28.34 -37.97 -29.72
CA LEU A 533 27.10 -38.73 -29.85
C LEU A 533 27.25 -39.92 -30.80
N ARG A 534 28.01 -39.80 -31.90
CA ARG A 534 28.33 -40.93 -32.78
C ARG A 534 29.16 -41.99 -32.07
N ALA A 535 30.19 -41.59 -31.32
CA ALA A 535 31.01 -42.51 -30.54
C ALA A 535 30.18 -43.22 -29.46
N GLU A 536 29.23 -42.53 -28.84
CA GLU A 536 28.35 -43.08 -27.83
C GLU A 536 27.31 -44.04 -28.44
N VAL A 537 26.76 -43.70 -29.61
CA VAL A 537 25.92 -44.62 -30.40
C VAL A 537 26.70 -45.87 -30.82
N GLU A 538 27.95 -45.71 -31.24
CA GLU A 538 28.81 -46.84 -31.62
C GLU A 538 29.16 -47.72 -30.41
N HIS A 539 29.43 -47.11 -29.25
CA HIS A 539 29.59 -47.82 -27.99
C HIS A 539 28.30 -48.56 -27.56
N MET A 540 27.13 -47.96 -27.73
CA MET A 540 25.84 -48.62 -27.46
C MET A 540 25.53 -49.74 -28.47
N ARG A 541 25.93 -49.58 -29.74
CA ARG A 541 25.86 -50.65 -30.75
C ARG A 541 26.78 -51.80 -30.40
N MET A 542 28.00 -51.54 -29.95
CA MET A 542 28.95 -52.56 -29.45
C MET A 542 28.41 -53.31 -28.22
N LYS A 543 27.60 -52.66 -27.36
CA LYS A 543 26.91 -53.31 -26.25
C LYS A 543 25.73 -54.18 -26.67
N THR A 544 25.05 -53.84 -27.76
CA THR A 544 23.78 -54.49 -28.16
C THR A 544 23.99 -55.54 -29.25
N PHE A 545 25.05 -55.43 -30.06
CA PHE A 545 25.42 -56.37 -31.10
C PHE A 545 26.92 -56.71 -30.99
N PRO A 546 27.31 -58.00 -31.00
CA PRO A 546 28.73 -58.37 -31.09
C PRO A 546 29.31 -57.82 -32.40
N ALA A 547 30.28 -56.91 -32.32
CA ALA A 547 30.95 -56.40 -33.50
C ALA A 547 31.88 -57.49 -34.06
N LEU A 548 31.54 -58.02 -35.24
CA LEU A 548 32.47 -58.76 -36.08
C LEU A 548 33.52 -57.77 -36.58
N SER A 549 34.58 -57.57 -35.81
CA SER A 549 35.76 -56.84 -36.27
C SER A 549 36.35 -57.60 -37.46
N GLN A 550 36.31 -56.98 -38.64
CA GLN A 550 37.04 -57.47 -39.80
C GLN A 550 38.53 -57.50 -39.45
N LEU A 551 39.07 -58.71 -39.31
CA LEU A 551 40.50 -58.98 -39.36
C LEU A 551 41.08 -58.30 -40.60
N LYS A 552 41.84 -57.21 -40.40
CA LYS A 552 42.85 -56.82 -41.37
C LYS A 552 44.06 -57.73 -41.15
N TYR A 553 44.23 -58.65 -42.10
CA TYR A 553 45.47 -59.37 -42.32
C TYR A 553 46.63 -58.37 -42.52
N LYS A 554 47.82 -58.84 -42.12
CA LYS A 554 49.14 -58.19 -42.16
C LYS A 554 49.39 -57.20 -43.29
#